data_AF-A0A345NKA2-F1
#
_entry.id   AF-A0A345NKA2-F1
#
_cell.length_a   1.000
_cell.length_b   1.000
_cell.length_c   1.000
_cell.angle_alpha   90.00
_cell.angle_beta   90.00
_cell.angle_gamma   90.00
#
_symmetry.space_group_name_H-M   'P 1'
#
loop_
_entity.id
_entity.type
_entity.pdbx_description
1 polymer ?
#
loop_
_entity_poly.entity_id
_entity_poly.type
_entity_poly.pdbx_seq_one_letter_code
_entity_poly.pdbx_strand_id
1 'polypeptide(L)'
;MGQVGDEEWSDSVMDAAWRVSASSRRGRHRGASQAGCPASSPPGVEGRRPLTECARTGCTDVFHDLAAGVVGRLRLARVETSPGWLVTVARNELVDQHRAARARRGLPARPTRSDGDVSTVEDALRALATGARERRWLLALFRMMRAHAARVDRLSSGWPIESWAGEKSGLLGGVSVHPADVTADVRRVLDVAAGSVGAAWVHRRLLLPLTTIRADGVDAETVLSGTSVEDLAVLALVARSFRSDRAAGRSVQQAWREALRSVGAPPGTTPQAWAVELLERWGAA
;
A
#
# COMPACT_ATOMS: atom_id res chain seq x y z
N MET A 1 3.52 29.49 -38.66
CA MET A 1 3.54 29.01 -37.27
C MET A 1 2.69 27.75 -37.23
N GLY A 2 3.29 26.64 -37.66
CA GLY A 2 2.57 25.40 -37.95
C GLY A 2 2.38 24.55 -36.69
N GLN A 3 1.18 24.01 -36.51
CA GLN A 3 0.83 22.98 -35.53
C GLN A 3 1.46 21.63 -35.93
N VAL A 4 2.78 21.60 -36.09
CA VAL A 4 3.57 20.38 -36.27
C VAL A 4 4.20 20.12 -34.90
N GLY A 5 3.62 19.24 -34.09
CA GLY A 5 4.24 18.89 -32.80
C GLY A 5 3.37 18.16 -31.79
N ASP A 6 2.04 18.22 -31.87
CA ASP A 6 1.18 17.58 -30.86
C ASP A 6 0.95 16.08 -31.11
N GLU A 7 0.92 15.62 -32.37
CA GLU A 7 0.70 14.20 -32.71
C GLU A 7 1.97 13.35 -32.60
N GLU A 8 3.13 13.89 -32.97
CA GLU A 8 4.37 13.11 -33.10
C GLU A 8 4.90 12.57 -31.75
N TRP A 9 4.67 13.29 -30.66
CA TRP A 9 5.05 12.82 -29.32
C TRP A 9 3.98 11.94 -28.67
N SER A 10 2.74 11.96 -29.17
CA SER A 10 1.64 11.20 -28.58
C SER A 10 1.97 9.71 -28.53
N ASP A 11 2.37 9.11 -29.66
CA ASP A 11 2.68 7.67 -29.71
C ASP A 11 3.92 7.31 -28.88
N SER A 12 4.94 8.17 -28.88
CA SER A 12 6.15 7.96 -28.09
C SER A 12 5.88 8.04 -26.57
N VAL A 13 5.01 8.95 -26.14
CA VAL A 13 4.55 9.05 -24.75
C VAL A 13 3.71 7.84 -24.36
N MET A 14 2.79 7.43 -25.22
CA MET A 14 1.93 6.26 -24.98
C MET A 14 2.78 4.99 -24.87
N ASP A 15 3.76 4.78 -25.75
CA ASP A 15 4.66 3.63 -25.65
C ASP A 15 5.53 3.66 -24.38
N ALA A 16 6.08 4.84 -24.02
CA ALA A 16 6.84 5.00 -22.78
C ALA A 16 5.98 4.70 -21.52
N ALA A 17 4.78 5.28 -21.44
CA ALA A 17 3.84 5.07 -20.34
C ALA A 17 3.40 3.60 -20.27
N TRP A 18 3.13 2.95 -21.40
CA TRP A 18 2.75 1.54 -21.47
C TRP A 18 3.85 0.63 -20.92
N ARG A 19 5.09 0.85 -21.35
CA ARG A 19 6.27 0.08 -20.89
C ARG A 19 6.53 0.28 -19.41
N VAL A 20 6.50 1.53 -18.94
CA VAL A 20 6.81 1.87 -17.54
C VAL A 20 5.71 1.39 -16.57
N SER A 21 4.43 1.49 -16.97
CA SER A 21 3.30 1.05 -16.13
C SER A 21 3.10 -0.47 -16.07
N ALA A 22 3.85 -1.26 -16.85
CA ALA A 22 3.59 -2.69 -17.04
C ALA A 22 3.49 -3.49 -15.72
N SER A 23 4.32 -3.20 -14.72
CA SER A 23 4.26 -3.88 -13.42
C SER A 23 3.02 -3.49 -12.60
N SER A 24 2.66 -2.21 -12.56
CA SER A 24 1.42 -1.75 -11.90
C SER A 24 0.18 -2.33 -12.58
N ARG A 25 0.17 -2.39 -13.92
CA ARG A 25 -0.90 -3.00 -14.71
C ARG A 25 -1.05 -4.49 -14.44
N ARG A 26 0.06 -5.25 -14.45
CA ARG A 26 0.04 -6.67 -14.04
C ARG A 26 -0.45 -6.85 -12.60
N GLY A 27 -0.11 -5.94 -11.70
CA GLY A 27 -0.60 -5.92 -10.32
C GLY A 27 -2.14 -5.88 -10.23
N ARG A 28 -2.78 -5.01 -11.03
CA ARG A 28 -4.25 -4.90 -11.11
C ARG A 28 -4.91 -6.21 -11.56
N HIS A 29 -4.39 -6.84 -12.61
CA HIS A 29 -4.92 -8.11 -13.10
C HIS A 29 -4.74 -9.25 -12.09
N ARG A 30 -3.58 -9.34 -11.43
CA ARG A 30 -3.36 -10.33 -10.36
C ARG A 30 -4.31 -10.12 -9.18
N GLY A 31 -4.62 -8.87 -8.83
CA GLY A 31 -5.62 -8.57 -7.80
C GLY A 31 -7.04 -9.00 -8.17
N ALA A 32 -7.34 -9.09 -9.47
CA ALA A 32 -8.57 -9.65 -9.98
C ALA A 32 -8.47 -11.17 -10.29
N SER A 33 -7.49 -11.86 -9.70
CA SER A 33 -7.23 -13.29 -9.91
C SER A 33 -6.98 -13.71 -11.37
N GLN A 34 -6.45 -12.79 -12.19
CA GLN A 34 -6.07 -13.06 -13.57
C GLN A 34 -4.55 -13.29 -13.68
N ALA A 35 -4.14 -14.16 -14.62
CA ALA A 35 -2.74 -14.53 -14.81
C ALA A 35 -1.84 -13.34 -15.21
N GLY A 36 -2.41 -12.33 -15.90
CA GLY A 36 -1.68 -11.14 -16.32
C GLY A 36 -2.55 -10.19 -17.14
N CYS A 37 -1.93 -9.11 -17.60
CA CYS A 37 -2.57 -8.20 -18.53
C CYS A 37 -2.59 -8.83 -19.93
N PRO A 38 -3.76 -9.02 -20.57
CA PRO A 38 -3.86 -9.64 -21.89
C PRO A 38 -3.43 -8.70 -23.03
N ALA A 39 -3.36 -7.40 -22.78
CA ALA A 39 -2.99 -6.42 -23.80
C ALA A 39 -1.47 -6.39 -24.03
N SER A 40 -1.04 -6.63 -25.27
CA SER A 40 0.36 -6.52 -25.69
C SER A 40 0.78 -5.08 -26.01
N SER A 41 -0.16 -4.24 -26.43
CA SER A 41 0.07 -2.87 -26.92
C SER A 41 -0.89 -1.87 -26.26
N PRO A 42 -0.50 -0.58 -26.14
CA PRO A 42 -1.35 0.44 -25.53
C PRO A 42 -2.66 0.65 -26.28
N PRO A 43 -3.78 0.92 -25.58
CA PRO A 43 -4.98 1.44 -26.22
C PRO A 43 -4.72 2.85 -26.78
N GLY A 44 -5.43 3.21 -27.85
CA GLY A 44 -5.30 4.49 -28.54
C GLY A 44 -4.27 4.52 -29.66
N VAL A 45 -3.21 3.70 -29.58
CA VAL A 45 -2.24 3.54 -30.67
C VAL A 45 -2.87 2.75 -31.81
N GLU A 46 -2.73 3.24 -33.05
CA GLU A 46 -3.33 2.65 -34.26
C GLU A 46 -4.86 2.46 -34.15
N GLY A 47 -5.56 3.28 -33.37
CA GLY A 47 -7.01 3.18 -33.18
C GLY A 47 -7.47 1.97 -32.34
N ARG A 48 -6.55 1.30 -31.64
CA ARG A 48 -6.87 0.14 -30.78
C ARG A 48 -7.72 0.55 -29.58
N ARG A 49 -8.84 -0.16 -29.36
CA ARG A 49 -9.68 0.03 -28.17
C ARG A 49 -9.12 -0.76 -26.98
N PRO A 50 -9.33 -0.28 -25.74
CA PRO A 50 -8.97 -1.07 -24.56
C PRO A 50 -9.79 -2.36 -24.50
N LEU A 51 -9.13 -3.47 -24.17
CA LEU A 51 -9.82 -4.74 -23.89
C LEU A 51 -10.72 -4.58 -22.67
N THR A 52 -11.92 -5.17 -22.71
CA THR A 52 -12.92 -5.09 -21.64
C THR A 52 -12.34 -5.52 -20.28
N GLU A 53 -11.49 -6.53 -20.28
CA GLU A 53 -10.80 -7.04 -19.08
C GLU A 53 -9.82 -6.02 -18.49
N CYS A 54 -9.12 -5.27 -19.34
CA CYS A 54 -8.19 -4.22 -18.91
C CYS A 54 -8.94 -3.00 -18.35
N ALA A 55 -10.06 -2.64 -18.97
CA ALA A 55 -10.94 -1.58 -18.45
C ALA A 55 -11.51 -1.97 -17.07
N ARG A 56 -12.07 -3.18 -16.94
CA ARG A 56 -12.68 -3.66 -15.68
C ARG A 56 -11.71 -3.71 -14.49
N THR A 57 -10.44 -3.99 -14.74
CA THR A 57 -9.42 -4.09 -13.66
C THR A 57 -8.78 -2.73 -13.33
N GLY A 58 -9.14 -1.65 -14.02
CA GLY A 58 -8.48 -0.34 -13.90
C GLY A 58 -7.02 -0.35 -14.40
N CYS A 59 -6.64 -1.36 -15.19
CA CYS A 59 -5.33 -1.46 -15.82
C CYS A 59 -5.11 -0.33 -16.83
N THR A 60 -6.16 0.00 -17.58
CA THR A 60 -6.16 1.10 -18.55
C THR A 60 -6.03 2.46 -17.86
N ASP A 61 -6.63 2.64 -16.68
CA ASP A 61 -6.59 3.90 -15.94
C ASP A 61 -5.17 4.25 -15.48
N VAL A 62 -4.44 3.26 -14.93
CA VAL A 62 -3.03 3.42 -14.55
C VAL A 62 -2.16 3.89 -15.74
N PHE A 63 -2.47 3.40 -16.93
CA PHE A 63 -1.77 3.81 -18.15
C PHE A 63 -2.12 5.24 -18.56
N HIS A 64 -3.42 5.57 -18.62
CA HIS A 64 -3.88 6.89 -19.03
C HIS A 64 -3.47 7.98 -18.03
N ASP A 65 -3.56 7.73 -16.73
CA ASP A 65 -3.11 8.66 -15.69
C ASP A 65 -1.62 8.96 -15.82
N LEU A 66 -0.81 7.94 -16.12
CA LEU A 66 0.62 8.11 -16.34
C LEU A 66 0.89 8.91 -17.63
N ALA A 67 0.23 8.55 -18.74
CA ALA A 67 0.39 9.26 -20.01
C ALA A 67 -0.01 10.74 -19.87
N ALA A 68 -1.15 11.03 -19.23
CA ALA A 68 -1.62 12.39 -18.97
C ALA A 68 -0.62 13.18 -18.12
N GLY A 69 -0.07 12.58 -17.06
CA GLY A 69 0.96 13.21 -16.23
C GLY A 69 2.24 13.52 -17.01
N VAL A 70 2.70 12.60 -17.87
CA VAL A 70 3.85 12.82 -18.75
C VAL A 70 3.59 13.98 -19.71
N VAL A 71 2.46 13.96 -20.44
CA VAL A 71 2.08 15.07 -21.35
C VAL A 71 2.05 16.41 -20.60
N GLY A 72 1.49 16.44 -19.40
CA GLY A 72 1.48 17.63 -18.53
C GLY A 72 2.89 18.17 -18.26
N ARG A 73 3.85 17.30 -17.95
CA ARG A 73 5.26 17.70 -17.74
C ARG A 73 5.93 18.20 -19.02
N LEU A 74 5.68 17.53 -20.15
CA LEU A 74 6.29 17.91 -21.44
C LEU A 74 5.85 19.31 -21.88
N ARG A 75 4.55 19.61 -21.73
CA ARG A 75 3.99 20.94 -22.03
C ARG A 75 4.66 22.06 -21.23
N LEU A 76 5.08 21.76 -19.99
CA LEU A 76 5.80 22.71 -19.14
C LEU A 76 7.29 22.83 -19.47
N ALA A 77 7.93 21.73 -19.87
CA ALA A 77 9.38 21.67 -20.03
C ALA A 77 9.89 22.28 -21.35
N ARG A 78 9.07 22.28 -22.43
CA ARG A 78 9.43 22.83 -23.76
C ARG A 78 10.81 22.38 -24.28
N VAL A 79 11.17 21.11 -24.06
CA VAL A 79 12.46 20.52 -24.47
C VAL A 79 12.25 19.50 -25.59
N GLU A 80 13.27 19.35 -26.43
CA GLU A 80 13.35 18.23 -27.36
C GLU A 80 13.33 16.89 -26.61
N THR A 81 12.48 15.98 -27.06
CA THR A 81 12.25 14.71 -26.38
C THR A 81 12.89 13.56 -27.15
N SER A 82 13.77 12.79 -26.49
CA SER A 82 14.22 11.49 -27.02
C SER A 82 13.44 10.35 -26.37
N PRO A 83 13.32 9.18 -27.03
CA PRO A 83 12.61 8.02 -26.44
C PRO A 83 13.16 7.60 -25.07
N GLY A 84 14.49 7.60 -24.89
CA GLY A 84 15.12 7.26 -23.61
C GLY A 84 14.81 8.29 -22.50
N TRP A 85 14.73 9.56 -22.87
CA TRP A 85 14.34 10.62 -21.94
C TRP A 85 12.86 10.52 -21.55
N LEU A 86 11.96 10.21 -22.49
CA LEU A 86 10.53 9.98 -22.21
C LEU A 86 10.30 8.83 -21.22
N VAL A 87 11.04 7.73 -21.36
CA VAL A 87 10.99 6.62 -20.38
C VAL A 87 11.43 7.10 -18.99
N THR A 88 12.41 7.99 -18.90
CA THR A 88 12.88 8.56 -17.63
C THR A 88 11.82 9.47 -17.01
N VAL A 89 11.19 10.33 -17.81
CA VAL A 89 10.09 11.19 -17.37
C VAL A 89 8.90 10.35 -16.88
N ALA A 90 8.50 9.32 -17.64
CA ALA A 90 7.42 8.41 -17.25
C ALA A 90 7.75 7.66 -15.94
N ARG A 91 8.98 7.20 -15.74
CA ARG A 91 9.38 6.56 -14.48
C ARG A 91 9.27 7.51 -13.31
N ASN A 92 9.76 8.74 -13.46
CA ASN A 92 9.69 9.76 -12.42
C ASN A 92 8.25 10.15 -12.09
N GLU A 93 7.41 10.33 -13.12
CA GLU A 93 6.00 10.62 -12.96
C GLU A 93 5.27 9.48 -12.24
N LEU A 94 5.46 8.22 -12.66
CA LEU A 94 4.85 7.08 -11.97
C LEU A 94 5.25 7.00 -10.49
N VAL A 95 6.53 7.27 -10.20
CA VAL A 95 7.03 7.34 -8.82
C VAL A 95 6.33 8.46 -8.05
N ASP A 96 6.15 9.64 -8.64
CA ASP A 96 5.48 10.77 -8.01
C ASP A 96 3.98 10.54 -7.81
N GLN A 97 3.29 9.89 -8.75
CA GLN A 97 1.90 9.45 -8.59
C GLN A 97 1.77 8.46 -7.44
N HIS A 98 2.66 7.47 -7.33
CA HIS A 98 2.69 6.54 -6.19
C HIS A 98 3.01 7.25 -4.87
N ARG A 99 3.86 8.30 -4.87
CA ARG A 99 4.13 9.13 -3.68
C ARG A 99 2.89 9.88 -3.25
N ALA A 100 2.20 10.54 -4.20
CA ALA A 100 0.98 11.27 -3.94
C ALA A 100 -0.15 10.35 -3.43
N ALA A 101 -0.31 9.17 -4.04
CA ALA A 101 -1.29 8.18 -3.61
C ALA A 101 -1.05 7.71 -2.16
N ARG A 102 0.21 7.50 -1.77
CA ARG A 102 0.57 7.16 -0.38
C ARG A 102 0.31 8.32 0.57
N ALA A 103 0.72 9.53 0.20
CA ALA A 103 0.47 10.73 1.01
C ALA A 103 -1.03 10.95 1.26
N ARG A 104 -1.88 10.81 0.24
CA ARG A 104 -3.35 10.88 0.37
C ARG A 104 -3.93 9.84 1.35
N ARG A 105 -3.22 8.72 1.56
CA ARG A 105 -3.60 7.66 2.50
C ARG A 105 -2.96 7.81 3.89
N GLY A 106 -2.24 8.91 4.14
CA GLY A 106 -1.45 9.08 5.37
C GLY A 106 -0.26 8.13 5.47
N LEU A 107 0.12 7.45 4.38
CA LEU A 107 1.26 6.54 4.34
C LEU A 107 2.57 7.31 4.05
N PRO A 108 3.74 6.80 4.48
CA PRO A 108 5.01 7.45 4.19
C PRO A 108 5.22 7.63 2.67
N ALA A 109 5.47 8.86 2.22
CA ALA A 109 5.67 9.18 0.81
C ALA A 109 7.01 8.66 0.25
N ARG A 110 8.02 8.39 1.06
CA ARG A 110 9.29 7.76 0.62
C ARG A 110 9.67 6.66 1.62
N PRO A 111 9.12 5.44 1.50
CA PRO A 111 9.20 4.43 2.53
C PRO A 111 10.56 3.71 2.52
N THR A 112 11.41 3.99 1.54
CA THR A 112 12.74 3.42 1.37
C THR A 112 13.85 4.44 1.62
N ARG A 113 13.51 5.70 1.97
CA ARG A 113 14.52 6.67 2.39
C ARG A 113 15.18 6.18 3.67
N SER A 114 16.50 6.32 3.77
CA SER A 114 17.31 5.88 4.91
C SER A 114 17.86 7.10 5.64
N ASP A 115 17.05 7.70 6.50
CA ASP A 115 17.37 8.87 7.31
C ASP A 115 16.71 8.81 8.71
N GLY A 116 17.25 9.55 9.67
CA GLY A 116 16.74 9.63 11.05
C GLY A 116 16.64 8.26 11.73
N ASP A 117 15.50 7.98 12.35
CA ASP A 117 15.20 6.71 13.02
C ASP A 117 15.48 5.48 12.13
N VAL A 118 15.26 5.62 10.81
CA VAL A 118 15.51 4.51 9.88
C VAL A 118 17.00 4.20 9.80
N SER A 119 17.86 5.22 9.68
CA SER A 119 19.31 5.00 9.68
C SER A 119 19.76 4.36 11.00
N THR A 120 19.19 4.78 12.14
CA THR A 120 19.47 4.17 13.44
C THR A 120 19.15 2.68 13.47
N VAL A 121 17.99 2.27 12.93
CA VAL A 121 17.64 0.84 12.81
C VAL A 121 18.56 0.11 11.84
N GLU A 122 18.90 0.71 10.69
CA GLU A 122 19.84 0.09 9.75
C GLU A 122 21.23 -0.11 10.37
N ASP A 123 21.72 0.85 11.16
CA ASP A 123 23.00 0.75 11.86
C ASP A 123 22.98 -0.36 12.91
N ALA A 124 21.91 -0.46 13.69
CA ALA A 124 21.72 -1.55 14.65
C ALA A 124 21.69 -2.93 13.97
N LEU A 125 21.00 -3.06 12.84
CA LEU A 125 20.97 -4.30 12.05
C LEU A 125 22.36 -4.65 11.49
N ARG A 126 23.17 -3.66 11.09
CA ARG A 126 24.55 -3.89 10.64
C ARG A 126 25.45 -4.38 11.76
N ALA A 127 25.32 -3.82 12.96
CA ALA A 127 26.08 -4.20 14.14
C ALA A 127 25.73 -5.62 14.62
N LEU A 128 24.46 -6.01 14.50
CA LEU A 128 23.97 -7.33 14.92
C LEU A 128 24.37 -8.49 13.99
N ALA A 129 24.63 -8.20 12.71
CA ALA A 129 24.91 -9.23 11.71
C ALA A 129 26.31 -9.85 11.89
N THR A 130 26.37 -11.18 11.90
CA THR A 130 27.60 -11.98 12.08
C THR A 130 28.46 -12.05 10.82
N GLY A 131 27.91 -11.70 9.65
CA GLY A 131 28.63 -11.72 8.38
C GLY A 131 27.99 -10.85 7.30
N ALA A 132 28.72 -10.68 6.19
CA ALA A 132 28.30 -9.80 5.09
C ALA A 132 26.97 -10.22 4.43
N ARG A 133 26.72 -11.53 4.30
CA ARG A 133 25.47 -12.05 3.72
C ARG A 133 24.27 -11.77 4.61
N GLU A 134 24.37 -12.09 5.90
CA GLU A 134 23.32 -11.82 6.89
C GLU A 134 23.03 -10.31 6.96
N ARG A 135 24.08 -9.48 6.98
CA ARG A 135 23.95 -8.02 6.95
C ARG A 135 23.16 -7.54 5.73
N ARG A 136 23.52 -8.03 4.54
CA ARG A 136 22.83 -7.67 3.30
C ARG A 136 21.37 -8.11 3.34
N TRP A 137 21.08 -9.30 3.86
CA TRP A 137 19.73 -9.82 4.01
C TRP A 137 18.88 -9.00 4.99
N LEU A 138 19.35 -8.75 6.21
CA LEU A 138 18.59 -8.03 7.23
C LEU A 138 18.25 -6.60 6.78
N LEU A 139 19.19 -5.91 6.13
CA LEU A 139 18.94 -4.59 5.56
C LEU A 139 17.94 -4.63 4.40
N ALA A 140 18.07 -5.63 3.51
CA ALA A 140 17.10 -5.83 2.43
C ALA A 140 15.71 -6.12 2.99
N LEU A 141 15.60 -7.01 3.97
CA LEU A 141 14.36 -7.38 4.63
C LEU A 141 13.69 -6.18 5.29
N PHE A 142 14.43 -5.37 6.06
CA PHE A 142 13.88 -4.17 6.68
C PHE A 142 13.32 -3.18 5.64
N ARG A 143 14.03 -3.00 4.51
CA ARG A 143 13.56 -2.15 3.40
C ARG A 143 12.34 -2.74 2.70
N MET A 144 12.31 -4.05 2.47
CA MET A 144 11.16 -4.76 1.90
C MET A 144 9.93 -4.65 2.81
N MET A 145 10.09 -4.80 4.12
CA MET A 145 9.02 -4.62 5.11
C MET A 145 8.42 -3.22 5.04
N ARG A 146 9.26 -2.18 5.07
CA ARG A 146 8.78 -0.79 4.95
C ARG A 146 8.08 -0.52 3.63
N ALA A 147 8.65 -0.99 2.52
CA ALA A 147 8.07 -0.81 1.20
C ALA A 147 6.72 -1.53 1.07
N HIS A 148 6.63 -2.78 1.56
CA HIS A 148 5.40 -3.58 1.54
C HIS A 148 4.32 -3.00 2.45
N ALA A 149 4.69 -2.54 3.65
CA ALA A 149 3.76 -1.91 4.58
C ALA A 149 3.14 -0.63 4.00
N ALA A 150 3.91 0.14 3.22
CA ALA A 150 3.44 1.35 2.55
C ALA A 150 2.84 1.11 1.14
N ARG A 151 2.71 -0.15 0.70
CA ARG A 151 2.20 -0.49 -0.63
C ARG A 151 0.69 -0.22 -0.71
N VAL A 152 0.28 0.47 -1.76
CA VAL A 152 -1.09 0.99 -1.96
C VAL A 152 -2.05 -0.13 -2.40
N ASP A 153 -1.58 -1.03 -3.25
CA ASP A 153 -2.31 -2.13 -3.89
C ASP A 153 -2.09 -3.48 -3.17
N ARG A 154 -1.90 -3.45 -1.84
CA ARG A 154 -1.67 -4.67 -1.07
C ARG A 154 -3.00 -5.38 -0.80
N LEU A 155 -3.04 -6.68 -1.07
CA LEU A 155 -4.22 -7.53 -0.89
C LEU A 155 -4.25 -8.27 0.45
N SER A 156 -3.14 -8.26 1.20
CA SER A 156 -3.02 -8.96 2.48
C SER A 156 -2.56 -8.01 3.59
N SER A 157 -2.92 -8.32 4.83
CA SER A 157 -2.42 -7.63 6.03
C SER A 157 -1.18 -8.31 6.59
N GLY A 158 -0.64 -9.29 5.87
CA GLY A 158 0.51 -10.08 6.25
C GLY A 158 1.76 -9.77 5.44
N TRP A 159 2.89 -10.18 5.98
CA TRP A 159 4.16 -10.21 5.25
C TRP A 159 4.13 -11.32 4.18
N PRO A 160 4.68 -11.09 2.97
CA PRO A 160 4.69 -12.08 1.89
C PRO A 160 5.87 -13.06 2.11
N ILE A 161 5.80 -13.83 3.18
CA ILE A 161 6.90 -14.67 3.69
C ILE A 161 7.43 -15.63 2.60
N GLU A 162 6.55 -16.30 1.86
CA GLU A 162 6.93 -17.22 0.78
C GLU A 162 7.77 -16.51 -0.31
N SER A 163 7.33 -15.32 -0.74
CA SER A 163 8.06 -14.55 -1.74
C SER A 163 9.43 -14.13 -1.22
N TRP A 164 9.52 -13.74 0.05
CA TRP A 164 10.78 -13.34 0.68
C TRP A 164 11.72 -14.51 0.95
N ALA A 165 11.20 -15.73 1.11
CA ALA A 165 12.04 -16.93 1.17
C ALA A 165 12.78 -17.15 -0.16
N GLY A 166 12.10 -16.95 -1.29
CA GLY A 166 12.74 -16.95 -2.61
C GLY A 166 13.83 -15.88 -2.75
N GLU A 167 13.58 -14.65 -2.28
CA GLU A 167 14.59 -13.57 -2.29
C GLU A 167 15.80 -13.91 -1.42
N LYS A 168 15.60 -14.46 -0.21
CA LYS A 168 16.69 -14.90 0.68
C LYS A 168 17.49 -16.02 0.03
N SER A 169 16.81 -16.98 -0.60
CA SER A 169 17.43 -18.09 -1.32
C SER A 169 18.35 -17.58 -2.44
N GLY A 170 17.87 -16.66 -3.27
CA GLY A 170 18.67 -16.03 -4.32
C GLY A 170 19.91 -15.32 -3.78
N LEU A 171 19.79 -14.60 -2.66
CA LEU A 171 20.93 -13.95 -2.00
C LEU A 171 21.95 -14.95 -1.45
N LEU A 172 21.51 -16.14 -1.03
CA LEU A 172 22.34 -17.23 -0.55
C LEU A 172 22.88 -18.13 -1.68
N GLY A 173 22.71 -17.76 -2.94
CA GLY A 173 23.21 -18.52 -4.09
C GLY A 173 22.32 -19.70 -4.47
N GLY A 174 21.00 -19.60 -4.26
CA GLY A 174 20.02 -20.62 -4.62
C GLY A 174 19.79 -21.70 -3.57
N VAL A 175 20.38 -21.56 -2.37
CA VAL A 175 20.12 -22.46 -1.24
C VAL A 175 18.66 -22.31 -0.82
N SER A 176 17.92 -23.41 -0.74
CA SER A 176 16.51 -23.39 -0.32
C SER A 176 16.38 -22.81 1.10
N VAL A 177 15.45 -21.87 1.28
CA VAL A 177 15.18 -21.19 2.55
C VAL A 177 13.77 -21.55 2.97
N HIS A 178 13.61 -21.95 4.23
CA HIS A 178 12.28 -22.26 4.76
C HIS A 178 11.53 -20.98 5.14
N PRO A 179 10.21 -20.87 4.88
CA PRO A 179 9.38 -19.71 5.29
C PRO A 179 9.48 -19.36 6.79
N ALA A 180 9.70 -20.38 7.63
CA ALA A 180 9.91 -20.19 9.07
C ALA A 180 11.16 -19.36 9.39
N ASP A 181 12.24 -19.50 8.61
CA ASP A 181 13.48 -18.75 8.80
C ASP A 181 13.25 -17.25 8.52
N VAL A 182 12.52 -16.95 7.45
CA VAL A 182 12.14 -15.58 7.11
C VAL A 182 11.21 -14.99 8.18
N THR A 183 10.29 -15.80 8.72
CA THR A 183 9.42 -15.37 9.82
C THR A 183 10.24 -15.02 11.08
N ALA A 184 11.27 -15.81 11.40
CA ALA A 184 12.19 -15.51 12.48
C ALA A 184 13.00 -14.23 12.22
N ASP A 185 13.48 -14.03 10.99
CA ASP A 185 14.19 -12.80 10.62
C ASP A 185 13.29 -11.56 10.71
N VAL A 186 12.01 -11.66 10.30
CA VAL A 186 11.03 -10.58 10.44
C VAL A 186 10.86 -10.20 11.91
N ARG A 187 10.70 -11.19 12.81
CA ARG A 187 10.62 -10.94 14.25
C ARG A 187 11.89 -10.24 14.76
N ARG A 188 13.06 -10.77 14.39
CA ARG A 188 14.36 -10.19 14.75
C ARG A 188 14.49 -8.72 14.29
N VAL A 189 14.06 -8.39 13.07
CA VAL A 189 14.06 -7.02 12.56
C VAL A 189 13.11 -6.12 13.37
N LEU A 190 11.90 -6.61 13.72
CA LEU A 190 10.95 -5.86 14.55
C LEU A 190 11.49 -5.61 15.96
N ASP A 191 12.12 -6.61 16.57
CA ASP A 191 12.71 -6.52 17.90
C ASP A 191 13.86 -5.52 17.93
N VAL A 192 14.75 -5.57 16.93
CA VAL A 192 15.85 -4.60 16.79
C VAL A 192 15.31 -3.19 16.57
N ALA A 193 14.30 -3.03 15.71
CA ALA A 193 13.70 -1.72 15.48
C ALA A 193 13.05 -1.18 16.75
N ALA A 194 12.33 -2.02 17.51
CA ALA A 194 11.70 -1.63 18.77
C ALA A 194 12.74 -1.25 19.83
N GLY A 195 13.85 -1.99 19.92
CA GLY A 195 14.96 -1.68 20.82
C GLY A 195 15.74 -0.41 20.43
N SER A 196 15.80 -0.08 19.14
CA SER A 196 16.59 1.06 18.65
C SER A 196 15.83 2.39 18.69
N VAL A 197 14.54 2.38 18.31
CA VAL A 197 13.74 3.61 18.12
C VAL A 197 12.36 3.55 18.79
N GLY A 198 12.09 2.50 19.55
CA GLY A 198 10.88 2.34 20.36
C GLY A 198 9.73 1.61 19.66
N ALA A 199 8.94 0.89 20.46
CA ALA A 199 7.79 0.11 19.97
C ALA A 199 6.69 0.98 19.31
N ALA A 200 6.48 2.20 19.81
CA ALA A 200 5.51 3.14 19.23
C ALA A 200 5.87 3.55 17.79
N TRP A 201 7.17 3.61 17.48
CA TRP A 201 7.65 3.86 16.12
C TRP A 201 7.36 2.66 15.22
N VAL A 202 7.72 1.45 15.67
CA VAL A 202 7.47 0.19 14.95
C VAL A 202 5.98 0.04 14.63
N HIS A 203 5.13 0.27 15.62
CA HIS A 203 3.68 0.23 15.44
C HIS A 203 3.23 1.22 14.36
N ARG A 204 3.56 2.51 14.49
CA ARG A 204 3.09 3.55 13.55
C ARG A 204 3.67 3.43 12.14
N ARG A 205 4.90 2.94 11.99
CA ARG A 205 5.62 2.96 10.71
C ARG A 205 5.63 1.64 9.96
N LEU A 206 5.48 0.51 10.65
CA LEU A 206 5.51 -0.81 10.04
C LEU A 206 4.16 -1.53 10.18
N LEU A 207 3.67 -1.69 11.41
CA LEU A 207 2.53 -2.57 11.69
C LEU A 207 1.18 -1.94 11.35
N LEU A 208 0.98 -0.67 11.70
CA LEU A 208 -0.26 0.04 11.39
C LEU A 208 -0.45 0.16 9.86
N PRO A 209 0.53 0.64 9.08
CA PRO A 209 0.43 0.62 7.61
C PRO A 209 0.19 -0.77 7.01
N LEU A 210 0.76 -1.82 7.61
CA LEU A 210 0.56 -3.20 7.17
C LEU A 210 -0.87 -3.71 7.43
N THR A 211 -1.48 -3.32 8.54
CA THR A 211 -2.82 -3.77 8.92
C THR A 211 -3.93 -2.91 8.33
N THR A 212 -3.65 -1.66 7.99
CA THR A 212 -4.58 -0.80 7.25
C THR A 212 -4.59 -1.17 5.77
N ILE A 213 -5.31 -2.23 5.41
CA ILE A 213 -5.71 -2.48 4.02
C ILE A 213 -6.90 -1.57 3.74
N ARG A 214 -6.69 -0.48 2.99
CA ARG A 214 -7.81 0.19 2.33
C ARG A 214 -7.95 -0.48 0.97
N ALA A 215 -9.01 -1.28 0.80
CA ALA A 215 -9.33 -1.89 -0.47
C ALA A 215 -9.48 -0.78 -1.52
N ASP A 216 -8.63 -0.80 -2.54
CA ASP A 216 -8.80 0.02 -3.74
C ASP A 216 -10.11 -0.41 -4.39
N GLY A 217 -11.14 0.44 -4.28
CA GLY A 217 -12.49 0.15 -4.77
C GLY A 217 -13.59 0.55 -3.78
N VAL A 218 -13.23 0.83 -2.53
CA VAL A 218 -14.13 1.53 -1.61
C VAL A 218 -13.68 2.97 -1.58
N ASP A 219 -14.28 3.78 -2.44
CA ASP A 219 -14.14 5.22 -2.37
C ASP A 219 -14.46 5.64 -0.94
N ALA A 220 -13.55 6.36 -0.29
CA ALA A 220 -13.87 6.94 1.01
C ALA A 220 -15.10 7.85 0.89
N GLU A 221 -15.33 8.40 -0.30
CA GLU A 221 -16.57 9.06 -0.68
C GLU A 221 -17.78 8.12 -0.69
N THR A 222 -17.69 6.85 -1.08
CA THR A 222 -18.83 5.90 -1.11
C THR A 222 -19.22 5.39 0.28
N VAL A 223 -18.26 5.18 1.19
CA VAL A 223 -18.58 4.83 2.59
C VAL A 223 -19.13 6.03 3.37
N LEU A 224 -18.64 7.23 3.06
CA LEU A 224 -19.11 8.47 3.69
C LEU A 224 -20.34 9.08 3.01
N SER A 225 -20.71 8.65 1.80
CA SER A 225 -21.95 9.10 1.12
C SER A 225 -23.16 8.22 1.40
N GLY A 226 -22.97 7.07 2.07
CA GLY A 226 -24.06 6.20 2.56
C GLY A 226 -24.22 6.18 4.09
N THR A 227 -23.24 6.70 4.82
CA THR A 227 -23.26 6.78 6.29
C THR A 227 -23.52 8.23 6.65
N SER A 228 -24.74 8.52 7.12
CA SER A 228 -25.10 9.89 7.52
C SER A 228 -24.17 10.38 8.64
N VAL A 229 -24.02 11.70 8.81
CA VAL A 229 -23.25 12.27 9.93
C VAL A 229 -23.81 11.76 11.26
N GLU A 230 -25.11 11.52 11.28
CA GLU A 230 -25.88 10.90 12.35
C GLU A 230 -25.41 9.46 12.62
N ASP A 231 -25.19 8.63 11.59
CA ASP A 231 -24.67 7.26 11.75
C ASP A 231 -23.22 7.24 12.29
N LEU A 232 -22.38 8.19 11.86
CA LEU A 232 -21.02 8.34 12.41
C LEU A 232 -21.05 8.81 13.87
N ALA A 233 -21.97 9.72 14.21
CA ALA A 233 -22.18 10.16 15.58
C ALA A 233 -22.72 9.03 16.47
N VAL A 234 -23.64 8.22 15.95
CA VAL A 234 -24.18 7.01 16.60
C VAL A 234 -23.06 6.00 16.85
N LEU A 235 -22.20 5.72 15.87
CA LEU A 235 -21.05 4.82 16.04
C LEU A 235 -20.05 5.36 17.08
N ALA A 236 -19.78 6.67 17.08
CA ALA A 236 -18.91 7.29 18.08
C ALA A 236 -19.52 7.21 19.50
N LEU A 237 -20.84 7.35 19.61
CA LEU A 237 -21.58 7.24 20.87
C LEU A 237 -21.59 5.80 21.40
N VAL A 238 -21.86 4.81 20.53
CA VAL A 238 -21.76 3.38 20.85
C VAL A 238 -20.34 3.04 21.33
N ALA A 239 -19.31 3.49 20.59
CA ALA A 239 -17.93 3.23 20.96
C ALA A 239 -17.55 3.87 22.31
N ARG A 240 -18.02 5.09 22.59
CA ARG A 240 -17.80 5.77 23.87
C ARG A 240 -18.50 5.06 25.02
N SER A 241 -19.78 4.70 24.86
CA SER A 241 -20.55 4.00 25.88
C SER A 241 -19.97 2.63 26.19
N PHE A 242 -19.57 1.88 25.15
CA PHE A 242 -18.91 0.59 25.29
C PHE A 242 -17.61 0.72 26.11
N ARG A 243 -16.76 1.72 25.79
CA ARG A 243 -15.52 1.97 26.54
C ARG A 243 -15.77 2.33 27.99
N SER A 244 -16.75 3.21 28.26
CA SER A 244 -17.12 3.60 29.62
C SER A 244 -17.55 2.40 30.46
N ASP A 245 -18.34 1.50 29.87
CA ASP A 245 -18.83 0.30 30.54
C ASP A 245 -17.73 -0.77 30.76
N ARG A 246 -16.80 -0.90 29.80
CA ARG A 246 -15.62 -1.75 29.97
C ARG A 246 -14.70 -1.23 31.07
N ALA A 247 -14.52 0.09 31.16
CA ALA A 247 -13.75 0.73 32.23
C ALA A 247 -14.43 0.57 33.60
N ALA A 248 -15.75 0.49 33.65
CA ALA A 248 -16.53 0.18 34.85
C ALA A 248 -16.56 -1.33 35.21
N GLY A 249 -15.80 -2.17 34.51
CA GLY A 249 -15.64 -3.60 34.81
C GLY A 249 -16.74 -4.51 34.26
N ARG A 250 -17.63 -4.01 33.39
CA ARG A 250 -18.68 -4.85 32.77
C ARG A 250 -18.10 -5.82 31.74
N SER A 251 -18.76 -6.97 31.57
CA SER A 251 -18.38 -7.94 30.55
C SER A 251 -18.64 -7.40 29.14
N VAL A 252 -17.91 -7.90 28.14
CA VAL A 252 -18.02 -7.48 26.73
C VAL A 252 -19.46 -7.56 26.22
N GLN A 253 -20.16 -8.67 26.51
CA GLN A 253 -21.54 -8.88 26.08
C GLN A 253 -22.55 -7.98 26.81
N GLN A 254 -22.24 -7.54 28.04
CA GLN A 254 -23.06 -6.58 28.78
C GLN A 254 -22.82 -5.15 28.28
N ALA A 255 -21.55 -4.74 28.15
CA ALA A 255 -21.15 -3.43 27.65
C ALA A 255 -21.64 -3.19 26.22
N TRP A 256 -21.60 -4.22 25.36
CA TRP A 256 -22.13 -4.14 23.99
C TRP A 256 -23.65 -3.97 23.96
N ARG A 257 -24.38 -4.76 24.75
CA ARG A 257 -25.85 -4.63 24.84
C ARG A 257 -26.28 -3.28 25.38
N GLU A 258 -25.54 -2.70 26.34
CA GLU A 258 -25.85 -1.38 26.87
C GLU A 258 -25.53 -0.27 25.87
N ALA A 259 -24.37 -0.34 25.20
CA ALA A 259 -23.98 0.62 24.18
C ALA A 259 -24.98 0.66 23.01
N LEU A 260 -25.48 -0.50 22.58
CA LEU A 260 -26.54 -0.58 21.56
C LEU A 260 -27.89 -0.05 22.05
N ARG A 261 -28.25 -0.29 23.32
CA ARG A 261 -29.45 0.28 23.93
C ARG A 261 -29.40 1.81 23.99
N SER A 262 -28.23 2.39 24.23
CA SER A 262 -28.04 3.85 24.29
C SER A 262 -28.36 4.58 22.98
N VAL A 263 -28.37 3.84 21.85
CA VAL A 263 -28.68 4.38 20.51
C VAL A 263 -29.97 3.80 19.91
N GLY A 264 -30.78 3.10 20.72
CA GLY A 264 -32.07 2.55 20.28
C GLY A 264 -31.98 1.41 19.27
N ALA A 265 -30.85 0.70 19.19
CA ALA A 265 -30.70 -0.43 18.27
C ALA A 265 -31.60 -1.63 18.68
N PRO A 266 -32.14 -2.39 17.72
CA PRO A 266 -33.06 -3.49 18.01
C PRO A 266 -32.40 -4.59 18.87
N PRO A 267 -33.16 -5.21 19.81
CA PRO A 267 -32.63 -6.28 20.65
C PRO A 267 -32.25 -7.50 19.79
N GLY A 268 -31.03 -8.02 20.00
CA GLY A 268 -30.53 -9.20 19.28
C GLY A 268 -29.41 -8.91 18.27
N THR A 269 -29.03 -7.64 18.05
CA THR A 269 -27.84 -7.29 17.26
C THR A 269 -26.58 -7.84 17.94
N THR A 270 -26.13 -9.01 17.49
CA THR A 270 -24.91 -9.64 18.00
C THR A 270 -23.68 -8.90 17.51
N PRO A 271 -22.68 -8.67 18.38
CA PRO A 271 -21.41 -8.14 17.93
C PRO A 271 -20.79 -9.09 16.93
N GLN A 272 -20.42 -8.60 15.74
CA GLN A 272 -19.48 -9.34 14.92
C GLN A 272 -18.13 -9.35 15.63
N ALA A 273 -17.45 -10.50 15.66
CA ALA A 273 -16.24 -10.71 16.46
C ALA A 273 -15.16 -9.64 16.21
N TRP A 274 -15.03 -9.18 14.96
CA TRP A 274 -14.08 -8.13 14.57
C TRP A 274 -14.45 -6.73 15.12
N ALA A 275 -15.74 -6.44 15.33
CA ALA A 275 -16.19 -5.14 15.86
C ALA A 275 -15.89 -5.00 17.36
N VAL A 276 -15.97 -6.11 18.11
CA VAL A 276 -15.56 -6.18 19.51
C VAL A 276 -14.05 -6.03 19.64
N GLU A 277 -13.29 -6.74 18.80
CA GLU A 277 -11.83 -6.66 18.78
C GLU A 277 -11.33 -5.24 18.43
N LEU A 278 -12.03 -4.55 17.51
CA LEU A 278 -11.75 -3.16 17.16
C LEU A 278 -12.00 -2.19 18.33
N LEU A 279 -13.11 -2.37 19.04
CA LEU A 279 -13.51 -1.50 20.16
C LEU A 279 -12.67 -1.72 21.41
N GLU A 280 -12.27 -2.95 21.72
CA GLU A 280 -11.36 -3.24 22.82
C GLU A 280 -9.95 -2.70 22.57
N ARG A 281 -9.44 -2.81 21.34
CA ARG A 281 -8.14 -2.25 20.96
C ARG A 281 -8.08 -0.72 21.01
N TRP A 282 -9.21 -0.04 20.84
CA TRP A 282 -9.29 1.42 20.95
C TRP A 282 -9.54 1.92 22.38
N GLY A 283 -9.92 1.03 23.32
CA GLY A 283 -10.14 1.37 24.73
C GLY A 283 -8.92 1.18 25.63
N ALA A 284 -7.85 0.53 25.14
CA ALA A 284 -6.61 0.28 25.88
C ALA A 284 -5.52 1.35 25.65
N ALA A 285 -5.87 2.48 25.01
CA ALA A 285 -5.03 3.65 24.80
C ALA A 285 -5.63 4.85 25.55
#